data_AF-A0A971X6I6-F1
#
_entry.id   AF-A0A971X6I6-F1
#
_cell.length_a   1.000
_cell.length_b   1.000
_cell.length_c   1.000
_cell.angle_alpha   90.00
_cell.angle_beta   90.00
_cell.angle_gamma   90.00
#
_symmetry.space_group_name_H-M   'P 1'
#
loop_
_entity.id
_entity.type
_entity.pdbx_description
1 polymer ?
#
loop_
_entity_poly.entity_id
_entity_poly.type
_entity_poly.pdbx_seq_one_letter_code
_entity_poly.pdbx_strand_id
1 'polypeptide(L)'
;MYEIWLIINTFYELAMANLELVVGILVAWLALMVVAGMKKTSAWGKGFMPALAVAVLVWIAGFVLVPGLTKSSFSNVTYFWDYLVVAGVAAGFAGLAAAFVWPASLLFRRAQ
;
A
#
# COMPACT_ATOMS: atom_id res chain seq x y z
N MET A 1 7.51 7.23 -23.87
CA MET A 1 7.93 5.79 -23.78
C MET A 1 9.15 5.65 -22.89
N TYR A 2 10.13 6.56 -23.00
CA TYR A 2 11.29 6.62 -22.12
C TYR A 2 10.93 6.89 -20.66
N GLU A 3 9.93 7.74 -20.41
CA GLU A 3 9.54 8.16 -19.05
C GLU A 3 8.91 7.02 -18.24
N ILE A 4 8.02 6.24 -18.86
CA ILE A 4 7.38 5.08 -18.22
C ILE A 4 8.44 4.01 -17.92
N TRP A 5 9.37 3.79 -18.85
CA TRP A 5 10.47 2.85 -18.66
C TRP A 5 11.36 3.27 -17.48
N LEU A 6 11.69 4.57 -17.37
CA LEU A 6 12.47 5.11 -16.27
C LEU A 6 11.77 4.92 -14.92
N ILE A 7 10.45 5.16 -14.85
CA ILE A 7 9.65 4.97 -13.64
C ILE A 7 9.68 3.49 -13.21
N ILE A 8 9.39 2.57 -14.12
CA ILE A 8 9.39 1.13 -13.84
C ILE A 8 10.78 0.66 -13.41
N ASN A 9 11.83 1.11 -14.10
CA ASN A 9 13.20 0.75 -13.76
C ASN A 9 13.60 1.27 -12.37
N THR A 10 13.18 2.48 -12.00
CA THR A 10 13.42 3.03 -10.66
C THR A 10 12.78 2.15 -9.58
N PHE A 11 11.53 1.71 -9.78
CA PHE A 11 10.88 0.79 -8.84
C PHE A 11 11.59 -0.56 -8.77
N TYR A 12 12.03 -1.10 -9.91
CA TYR A 12 12.78 -2.35 -9.96
C TYR A 12 14.12 -2.25 -9.20
N GLU A 13 14.90 -1.21 -9.47
CA GLU A 13 16.18 -0.98 -8.79
C GLU A 13 15.98 -0.76 -7.29
N LEU A 14 14.96 0.00 -6.89
CA LEU A 14 14.63 0.21 -5.48
C LEU A 14 14.20 -1.10 -4.80
N ALA A 15 13.42 -1.94 -5.48
CA ALA A 15 13.01 -3.23 -4.97
C ALA A 15 14.20 -4.19 -4.82
N MET A 16 15.12 -4.22 -5.80
CA MET A 16 16.34 -5.02 -5.74
C MET A 16 17.30 -4.52 -4.65
N ALA A 17 17.42 -3.20 -4.46
CA ALA A 17 18.22 -2.61 -3.39
C ALA A 17 17.66 -2.91 -2.00
N ASN A 18 16.35 -3.18 -1.89
CA ASN A 18 15.65 -3.48 -0.64
C ASN A 18 15.03 -4.89 -0.66
N LEU A 19 15.68 -5.85 -1.32
CA LEU A 19 15.12 -7.16 -1.61
C LEU A 19 14.68 -7.89 -0.36
N GLU A 20 15.49 -7.84 0.71
CA GLU A 20 15.17 -8.46 2.01
C GLU A 20 13.84 -7.95 2.58
N LEU A 21 13.62 -6.64 2.51
CA LEU A 21 12.40 -6.01 2.99
C LEU A 21 11.20 -6.38 2.10
N VAL A 22 11.38 -6.37 0.78
CA VAL A 22 10.32 -6.76 -0.18
C VAL A 22 9.89 -8.21 0.05
N VAL A 23 10.87 -9.13 0.16
CA VAL A 23 10.61 -10.54 0.42
C VAL A 23 9.98 -10.72 1.80
N GLY A 24 10.48 -10.04 2.84
CA GLY A 24 9.91 -10.11 4.18
C GLY A 24 8.45 -9.69 4.24
N ILE A 25 8.10 -8.58 3.58
CA ILE A 25 6.71 -8.10 3.47
C ILE A 25 5.86 -9.13 2.70
N LEU A 26 6.36 -9.67 1.58
CA LEU A 26 5.63 -10.65 0.79
C LEU A 26 5.36 -11.93 1.58
N VAL A 27 6.35 -12.44 2.30
CA VAL A 27 6.22 -13.63 3.17
C VAL A 27 5.23 -13.36 4.30
N ALA A 28 5.30 -12.21 4.96
CA ALA A 28 4.36 -11.84 6.01
C ALA A 28 2.92 -11.76 5.48
N TRP A 29 2.73 -11.19 4.29
CA TRP A 29 1.44 -11.12 3.62
C TRP A 29 0.90 -12.50 3.25
N LEU A 30 1.73 -13.38 2.67
CA LEU A 30 1.33 -14.75 2.34
C LEU A 30 0.97 -15.56 3.58
N ALA A 31 1.76 -15.46 4.65
CA ALA A 31 1.45 -16.11 5.93
C ALA A 31 0.10 -15.64 6.47
N LEU A 32 -0.18 -14.34 6.41
CA LEU A 32 -1.45 -13.77 6.82
C LEU A 32 -2.62 -14.28 5.96
N MET A 33 -2.44 -14.39 4.65
CA MET A 33 -3.42 -14.95 3.72
C MET A 33 -3.72 -16.42 4.02
N VAL A 34 -2.69 -17.23 4.31
CA VAL A 34 -2.86 -18.64 4.70
C VAL A 34 -3.66 -18.75 6.00
N VAL A 35 -3.27 -18.00 7.04
CA VAL A 35 -3.97 -18.02 8.34
C VAL A 35 -5.41 -17.56 8.21
N ALA A 36 -5.68 -16.51 7.42
CA ALA A 36 -7.03 -16.04 7.13
C ALA A 36 -7.84 -17.07 6.32
N GLY A 37 -7.24 -17.74 5.34
CA GLY A 37 -7.86 -18.78 4.51
C GLY A 37 -8.18 -20.08 5.26
N MET A 38 -7.45 -20.39 6.32
CA MET A 38 -7.76 -21.52 7.20
C MET A 38 -9.05 -21.32 8.00
N LYS A 39 -9.54 -20.08 8.15
CA LYS A 39 -10.86 -19.84 8.74
C LYS A 39 -11.94 -20.22 7.73
N LYS A 40 -12.80 -21.19 8.08
CA LYS A 40 -13.96 -21.66 7.30
C LYS A 40 -15.07 -20.60 7.06
N THR A 41 -14.80 -19.32 7.31
CA THR A 41 -15.81 -18.26 7.21
C THR A 41 -15.86 -17.73 5.79
N SER A 42 -17.03 -17.80 5.13
CA SER A 42 -17.33 -17.11 3.85
C SER A 42 -17.41 -15.58 4.00
N ALA A 43 -16.68 -15.01 4.97
CA ALA A 43 -16.78 -13.62 5.38
C ALA A 43 -15.77 -12.70 4.69
N TRP A 44 -15.07 -13.17 3.65
CA TRP A 44 -14.05 -12.39 2.93
C TRP A 44 -14.56 -11.03 2.45
N GLY A 45 -15.81 -10.95 1.98
CA GLY A 45 -16.45 -9.68 1.60
C GLY A 45 -16.64 -8.71 2.78
N LYS A 46 -16.78 -9.21 4.01
CA LYS A 46 -16.93 -8.38 5.22
C LYS A 46 -15.63 -7.65 5.58
N GLY A 47 -14.47 -8.17 5.16
CA GLY A 47 -13.17 -7.55 5.38
C GLY A 47 -12.84 -6.39 4.43
N PHE A 48 -13.63 -6.19 3.37
CA PHE A 48 -13.37 -5.17 2.37
C PHE A 48 -13.56 -3.75 2.90
N MET A 49 -14.70 -3.47 3.57
CA MET A 49 -14.98 -2.13 4.12
C MET A 49 -13.91 -1.60 5.09
N PRO A 50 -13.45 -2.38 6.10
CA PRO A 50 -12.38 -1.90 6.98
C PRO A 50 -11.05 -1.72 6.22
N ALA A 51 -10.72 -2.58 5.26
CA ALA A 51 -9.53 -2.41 4.43
C ALA A 51 -9.60 -1.13 3.59
N LEU A 52 -10.75 -0.83 2.99
CA LEU A 52 -10.99 0.40 2.24
C LEU A 52 -10.87 1.64 3.13
N ALA A 53 -11.46 1.61 4.33
CA ALA A 53 -11.38 2.72 5.27
C ALA A 53 -9.92 3.02 5.65
N VAL A 54 -9.13 1.99 5.97
CA VAL A 54 -7.70 2.16 6.26
C VAL A 54 -6.94 2.64 5.02
N ALA A 55 -7.23 2.10 3.84
CA ALA A 55 -6.61 2.53 2.59
C ALA A 55 -6.80 4.03 2.35
N VAL A 56 -8.02 4.54 2.53
CA VAL A 56 -8.33 5.97 2.37
C VAL A 56 -7.56 6.81 3.39
N LEU A 57 -7.51 6.40 4.66
CA LEU A 57 -6.76 7.11 5.69
C LEU A 57 -5.26 7.15 5.38
N VAL A 58 -4.68 6.00 5.00
CA VAL A 58 -3.27 5.90 4.62
C VAL A 58 -2.98 6.70 3.37
N TRP A 59 -3.89 6.73 2.40
CA TRP A 59 -3.74 7.52 1.18
C TRP A 59 -3.69 9.02 1.49
N ILE A 60 -4.63 9.53 2.29
CA ILE A 60 -4.67 10.94 2.69
C ILE A 60 -3.41 11.31 3.49
N ALA A 61 -3.05 10.48 4.47
CA ALA A 61 -1.85 10.70 5.27
C ALA A 61 -0.58 10.66 4.40
N GLY A 62 -0.47 9.68 3.51
CA GLY A 62 0.63 9.55 2.57
C GLY A 62 0.75 10.76 1.64
N PHE A 63 -0.36 11.24 1.09
CA PHE A 63 -0.35 12.41 0.22
C PHE A 63 0.24 13.64 0.92
N VAL A 64 -0.09 13.85 2.20
CA VAL A 64 0.43 14.97 3.00
C VAL A 64 1.88 14.76 3.44
N LEU A 65 2.26 13.54 3.83
CA LEU A 65 3.56 13.24 4.44
C LEU A 65 4.68 12.97 3.42
N VAL A 66 4.37 12.37 2.26
CA VAL A 66 5.35 11.96 1.24
C VAL A 66 6.27 13.11 0.78
N PRO A 67 5.77 14.34 0.52
CA PRO A 67 6.65 15.46 0.18
C PRO A 67 7.70 15.71 1.27
N GLY A 68 7.28 15.77 2.54
CA GLY A 68 8.20 15.99 3.67
C GLY A 68 9.22 14.87 3.84
N LEU A 69 8.80 13.62 3.65
CA LEU A 69 9.69 12.45 3.73
C LEU A 69 10.74 12.41 2.61
N THR A 70 10.44 13.01 1.46
CA THR A 70 11.36 13.11 0.31
C THR A 70 12.18 14.40 0.31
N LYS A 71 12.22 15.13 1.45
CA LYS A 71 12.86 16.45 1.59
C LYS A 71 12.34 17.50 0.60
N SER A 72 11.09 17.33 0.17
CA SER A 72 10.35 18.26 -0.67
C SER A 72 9.22 18.92 0.13
N SER A 73 8.58 19.91 -0.47
CA SER A 73 7.43 20.61 0.10
C SER A 73 6.39 20.84 -0.98
N PHE A 74 5.13 21.03 -0.58
CA PHE A 74 4.07 21.40 -1.53
C PHE A 74 4.34 22.70 -2.27
N SER A 75 5.22 23.58 -1.76
CA SER A 75 5.68 24.77 -2.48
C SER A 75 6.50 24.45 -3.73
N ASN A 76 7.07 23.25 -3.82
CA ASN A 76 7.89 22.79 -4.95
C ASN A 76 7.04 22.02 -6.00
N VAL A 77 5.78 21.70 -5.66
CA VAL A 77 4.84 20.96 -6.50
C VAL A 77 4.12 21.97 -7.37
N THR A 78 4.67 22.22 -8.56
CA THR A 78 4.29 23.37 -9.38
C THR A 78 3.31 22.99 -10.48
N TYR A 79 3.33 21.72 -10.92
CA TYR A 79 2.48 21.23 -11.99
C TYR A 79 1.41 20.26 -11.47
N PHE A 80 0.26 20.24 -12.14
CA PHE A 80 -0.82 19.29 -11.84
C PHE A 80 -0.34 17.83 -11.84
N TRP A 81 0.57 17.49 -12.76
CA TRP A 81 1.16 16.15 -12.84
C TRP A 81 1.97 15.75 -11.61
N ASP A 82 2.61 16.71 -10.93
CA ASP A 82 3.38 16.44 -9.71
C ASP A 82 2.45 15.98 -8.58
N TYR A 83 1.26 16.58 -8.47
CA TYR A 83 0.25 16.14 -7.51
C TYR A 83 -0.25 14.73 -7.82
N LEU A 84 -0.40 14.37 -9.09
CA LEU A 84 -0.78 13.01 -9.48
C LEU A 84 0.31 11.98 -9.16
N VAL A 85 1.58 12.35 -9.29
CA VAL A 85 2.70 11.46 -8.90
C VAL A 85 2.72 11.25 -7.39
N VAL A 86 2.57 12.31 -6.58
CA VAL A 86 2.49 12.19 -5.11
C VAL A 86 1.28 11.34 -4.70
N ALA A 87 0.12 11.56 -5.32
CA ALA A 87 -1.08 10.75 -5.10
C ALA A 87 -0.88 9.28 -5.49
N GLY A 88 -0.14 9.01 -6.57
CA GLY A 88 0.20 7.65 -7.02
C GLY A 88 1.13 6.93 -6.04
N VAL A 89 2.16 7.61 -5.54
CA VAL A 89 3.05 7.06 -4.50
C VAL A 89 2.26 6.77 -3.22
N ALA A 90 1.42 7.70 -2.78
CA ALA A 90 0.54 7.49 -1.63
C ALA A 90 -0.42 6.31 -1.85
N ALA A 91 -0.91 6.12 -3.08
CA ALA A 91 -1.79 5.00 -3.43
C ALA A 91 -1.06 3.64 -3.32
N GLY A 92 0.24 3.59 -3.62
CA GLY A 92 1.07 2.40 -3.37
C GLY A 92 1.06 1.98 -1.90
N PHE A 93 1.30 2.93 -0.99
CA PHE A 93 1.23 2.66 0.46
C PHE A 93 -0.17 2.27 0.94
N ALA A 94 -1.20 2.96 0.42
CA ALA A 94 -2.59 2.63 0.73
C ALA A 94 -2.98 1.23 0.26
N GLY A 95 -2.53 0.82 -0.92
CA GLY A 95 -2.73 -0.53 -1.46
C GLY A 95 -2.06 -1.60 -0.61
N LEU A 96 -0.82 -1.37 -0.17
CA LEU A 96 -0.15 -2.26 0.78
C LEU A 96 -0.91 -2.36 2.11
N ALA A 97 -1.33 -1.24 2.69
CA ALA A 97 -2.12 -1.25 3.92
C ALA A 97 -3.43 -2.03 3.75
N ALA A 98 -4.15 -1.81 2.64
CA ALA A 98 -5.37 -2.53 2.31
C ALA A 98 -5.12 -4.05 2.18
N ALA A 99 -4.03 -4.44 1.51
CA ALA A 99 -3.67 -5.84 1.28
C ALA A 99 -3.42 -6.61 2.59
N PHE A 100 -2.92 -5.94 3.63
CA PHE A 100 -2.74 -6.53 4.96
C PHE A 100 -4.01 -6.44 5.81
N VAL A 101 -4.68 -5.29 5.84
CA VAL A 101 -5.87 -5.08 6.68
C VAL A 101 -7.02 -5.97 6.24
N TRP A 102 -7.14 -6.27 4.94
CA TRP A 102 -8.22 -7.11 4.44
C TRP A 102 -8.22 -8.51 5.08
N PRO A 103 -7.18 -9.36 4.93
CA PRO A 103 -7.14 -10.66 5.61
C PRO A 103 -7.04 -10.53 7.14
N ALA A 104 -6.35 -9.51 7.68
CA ALA A 104 -6.27 -9.30 9.12
C ALA A 104 -7.65 -9.03 9.77
N SER A 105 -8.52 -8.26 9.12
CA SER A 105 -9.85 -7.95 9.63
C SER A 105 -10.76 -9.19 9.80
N LEU A 106 -10.50 -10.24 9.02
CA LEU A 106 -11.17 -11.55 9.13
C LEU A 106 -10.67 -12.34 10.35
N LEU A 107 -9.46 -12.06 10.82
CA LEU A 107 -8.91 -12.67 12.02
C LEU A 107 -9.52 -12.08 13.29
N PHE A 108 -9.70 -10.75 13.33
CA PHE A 108 -10.13 -10.02 14.52
C PHE A 108 -11.66 -9.94 14.70
N ARG A 109 -12.45 -10.12 13.64
CA ARG A 109 -13.91 -10.25 13.80
C ARG A 109 -14.23 -11.61 14.43
N ARG A 110 -14.58 -11.59 15.72
CA ARG A 110 -15.17 -12.75 16.41
C ARG A 110 -16.41 -13.19 15.64
N ALA A 111 -16.55 -14.51 15.44
CA ALA A 111 -17.79 -15.11 14.99
C ALA A 111 -18.88 -14.67 15.99
N GLN A 112 -19.80 -13.83 15.51
CA GLN A 112 -21.10 -13.64 16.16
C GLN A 112 -22.00 -14.79 15.73
#